data_AF-A0A7W1HVP3-F1
#
_entry.id   AF-A0A7W1HVP3-F1
#
_cell.length_a   1.000
_cell.length_b   1.000
_cell.length_c   1.000
_cell.angle_alpha   90.00
_cell.angle_beta   90.00
_cell.angle_gamma   90.00
#
_symmetry.space_group_name_H-M   'P 1'
#
loop_
_entity.id
_entity.type
_entity.pdbx_description
1 polymer ?
#
loop_
_entity_poly.entity_id
_entity_poly.type
_entity_poly.pdbx_seq_one_letter_code
_entity_poly.pdbx_strand_id
1 'polypeptide(L)'
;MQWLSFQRWFLLVVLLMCGITGAVKAQQKDVASHLSLEHREVVQQWLASSKLALRVATIADNSNKEGLAITRKERGKGYHPYYAVGDFNGDRKQDFAIALINERKRKAPFAIAIFNGPISKNSLPAYFEEGWDLSDGGLMGDKTGIMAGVFESDDCVIFRKSGKKYVVKDCLEG
;
A
#
# COMPACT_ATOMS: atom_id res chain seq x y z
N MET A 1 -55.76 -16.14 37.79
CA MET A 1 -55.19 -15.01 37.03
C MET A 1 -53.70 -15.25 36.82
N GLN A 2 -53.16 -14.77 35.69
CA GLN A 2 -51.81 -15.01 35.13
C GLN A 2 -51.71 -16.38 34.42
N TRP A 3 -52.02 -16.55 33.13
CA TRP A 3 -51.78 -15.74 31.92
C TRP A 3 -50.30 -15.47 31.64
N LEU A 4 -49.74 -16.31 30.75
CA LEU A 4 -48.93 -15.96 29.58
C LEU A 4 -47.75 -14.98 29.77
N SER A 5 -46.52 -15.51 29.84
CA SER A 5 -45.32 -14.71 29.53
C SER A 5 -44.12 -15.49 28.99
N PHE A 6 -44.27 -16.75 28.57
CA PHE A 6 -43.12 -17.55 28.10
C PHE A 6 -42.81 -17.43 26.59
N GLN A 7 -43.41 -16.47 25.89
CA GLN A 7 -43.37 -16.42 24.41
C GLN A 7 -42.88 -15.08 23.84
N ARG A 8 -41.90 -14.43 24.48
CA ARG A 8 -41.32 -13.17 23.95
C ARG A 8 -39.80 -13.02 24.01
N TRP A 9 -39.06 -14.01 24.50
CA TRP A 9 -37.59 -13.88 24.67
C TRP A 9 -36.73 -14.65 23.64
N PHE A 10 -37.33 -15.24 22.60
CA PHE A 10 -36.56 -15.96 21.57
C PHE A 10 -36.43 -15.25 20.22
N LEU A 11 -37.05 -14.08 20.03
CA LEU A 11 -37.02 -13.34 18.75
C LEU A 11 -36.01 -12.18 18.70
N LEU A 12 -35.28 -11.89 19.78
CA LEU A 12 -34.26 -10.83 19.82
C LEU A 12 -32.82 -11.32 19.65
N VAL A 13 -32.56 -12.63 19.75
CA VAL A 13 -31.19 -13.17 19.67
C VAL A 13 -30.80 -13.57 18.23
N VAL A 14 -31.76 -13.84 17.35
CA VAL A 14 -31.47 -14.32 15.97
C VAL A 14 -31.23 -13.17 14.97
N LEU A 15 -31.68 -11.95 15.27
CA LEU A 15 -31.56 -10.80 14.35
C LEU A 15 -30.31 -9.93 14.54
N LEU A 16 -29.46 -10.22 15.53
CA LEU A 16 -28.24 -9.43 15.80
C LEU A 16 -26.94 -10.12 15.38
N MET A 17 -26.98 -11.40 15.00
CA MET A 17 -25.77 -12.16 14.59
C MET A 17 -25.56 -12.25 13.07
N CYS A 18 -26.51 -11.80 12.24
CA CYS A 18 -26.34 -11.73 10.78
C CYS A 18 -25.87 -10.37 10.26
N GLY A 19 -25.71 -9.36 11.12
CA GLY A 19 -25.52 -7.96 10.70
C GLY A 19 -24.06 -7.49 10.51
N ILE A 20 -23.04 -8.30 10.81
CA ILE A 20 -21.65 -7.80 10.85
C ILE A 20 -20.84 -8.12 9.58
N THR A 21 -21.30 -9.04 8.72
CA THR A 21 -20.49 -9.42 7.53
C THR A 21 -20.58 -8.43 6.36
N GLY A 22 -21.56 -7.51 6.35
CA GLY A 22 -21.83 -6.63 5.21
C GLY A 22 -21.08 -5.28 5.20
N ALA A 23 -20.65 -4.77 6.36
CA ALA A 23 -20.13 -3.40 6.47
C ALA A 23 -18.63 -3.25 6.10
N VAL A 24 -17.88 -4.34 5.97
CA VAL A 24 -16.42 -4.28 5.77
C VAL A 24 -16.03 -3.87 4.32
N LYS A 25 -16.92 -4.00 3.34
CA LYS A 25 -16.57 -3.78 1.92
C LYS A 25 -16.69 -2.33 1.43
N ALA A 26 -17.46 -1.47 2.10
CA ALA A 26 -17.80 -0.15 1.54
C ALA A 26 -16.70 0.92 1.75
N GLN A 27 -15.76 0.72 2.68
CA GLN A 27 -14.82 1.76 3.09
C GLN A 27 -13.48 1.77 2.31
N GLN A 28 -13.19 0.72 1.52
CA GLN A 28 -11.91 0.61 0.81
C GLN A 28 -11.82 1.47 -0.46
N LYS A 29 -12.96 1.91 -1.03
CA LYS A 29 -13.02 2.48 -2.40
C LYS A 29 -12.32 3.84 -2.53
N ASP A 30 -12.15 4.58 -1.44
CA ASP A 30 -11.59 5.95 -1.42
C ASP A 30 -10.11 6.03 -0.99
N VAL A 31 -9.62 5.05 -0.23
CA VAL A 31 -8.31 5.12 0.45
C VAL A 31 -7.11 5.10 -0.52
N ALA A 32 -7.30 4.61 -1.75
CA ALA A 32 -6.27 4.48 -2.78
C ALA A 32 -6.55 5.37 -4.01
N SER A 33 -7.27 6.48 -3.84
CA SER A 33 -7.65 7.39 -4.93
C SER A 33 -6.46 7.99 -5.69
N HIS A 34 -5.29 8.04 -5.06
CA HIS A 34 -4.02 8.49 -5.64
C HIS A 34 -3.36 7.49 -6.61
N LEU A 35 -3.80 6.23 -6.62
CA LEU A 35 -3.38 5.24 -7.63
C LEU A 35 -4.20 5.45 -8.91
N SER A 36 -3.60 5.12 -10.06
CA SER A 36 -4.36 4.95 -11.31
C SER A 36 -5.45 3.89 -11.12
N LEU A 37 -6.50 3.94 -11.94
CA LEU A 37 -7.60 2.97 -11.85
C LEU A 37 -7.10 1.53 -12.01
N GLU A 38 -6.29 1.28 -13.03
CA GLU A 38 -5.70 -0.04 -13.30
C GLU A 38 -4.87 -0.56 -12.12
N HIS A 39 -3.94 0.25 -11.60
CA HIS A 39 -3.09 -0.18 -10.48
C HIS A 39 -3.93 -0.40 -9.21
N ARG A 40 -4.94 0.44 -8.96
CA ARG A 40 -5.85 0.30 -7.82
C ARG A 40 -6.58 -1.03 -7.86
N GLU A 41 -7.12 -1.42 -9.01
CA GLU A 41 -7.87 -2.67 -9.17
C GLU A 41 -6.99 -3.90 -8.90
N VAL A 42 -5.78 -3.92 -9.46
CA VAL A 42 -4.80 -5.00 -9.24
C VAL A 42 -4.40 -5.10 -7.77
N VAL A 43 -4.09 -3.97 -7.14
CA VAL A 43 -3.71 -3.93 -5.72
C VAL A 43 -4.87 -4.38 -4.84
N GLN A 44 -6.09 -3.91 -5.08
CA GLN A 44 -7.27 -4.33 -4.33
C GLN A 44 -7.52 -5.84 -4.46
N GLN A 45 -7.38 -6.40 -5.65
CA GLN A 45 -7.54 -7.83 -5.87
C GLN A 45 -6.45 -8.64 -5.16
N TRP A 46 -5.18 -8.24 -5.28
CA TRP A 46 -4.07 -8.91 -4.61
C TRP A 46 -4.23 -8.86 -3.08
N LEU A 47 -4.51 -7.68 -2.51
CA LEU A 47 -4.73 -7.50 -1.07
C LEU A 47 -5.87 -8.39 -0.55
N ALA A 48 -7.01 -8.43 -1.26
CA ALA A 48 -8.16 -9.27 -0.88
C ALA A 48 -7.81 -10.77 -0.85
N SER A 49 -6.86 -11.21 -1.68
CA SER A 49 -6.39 -12.61 -1.73
C SER A 49 -5.28 -12.94 -0.73
N SER A 50 -4.51 -11.93 -0.28
CA SER A 50 -3.30 -12.12 0.53
C SER A 50 -3.55 -12.62 1.96
N LYS A 51 -4.76 -12.39 2.51
CA LYS A 51 -5.11 -12.57 3.93
C LYS A 51 -4.27 -11.73 4.91
N LEU A 52 -3.41 -10.86 4.41
CA LEU A 52 -2.61 -9.93 5.22
C LEU A 52 -3.50 -8.73 5.61
N ALA A 53 -3.31 -8.21 6.82
CA ALA A 53 -4.01 -7.00 7.29
C ALA A 53 -3.30 -5.75 6.77
N LEU A 54 -3.29 -5.61 5.44
CA LEU A 54 -2.61 -4.55 4.72
C LEU A 54 -3.62 -3.56 4.12
N ARG A 55 -3.30 -2.27 4.22
CA ARG A 55 -3.95 -1.21 3.43
C ARG A 55 -2.92 -0.41 2.66
N VAL A 56 -3.37 0.30 1.63
CA VAL A 56 -2.52 1.26 0.90
C VAL A 56 -2.15 2.42 1.85
N ALA A 57 -0.88 2.81 1.85
CA ALA A 57 -0.41 3.97 2.61
C ALA A 57 -0.92 5.26 1.95
N THR A 58 -1.22 6.26 2.77
CA THR A 58 -1.80 7.54 2.36
C THR A 58 -0.94 8.69 2.88
N ILE A 59 -1.14 9.91 2.38
CA ILE A 59 -0.43 11.10 2.89
C ILE A 59 -0.59 11.27 4.41
N ALA A 60 -1.66 10.75 5.03
CA ALA A 60 -1.83 10.81 6.48
C ALA A 60 -0.78 9.99 7.24
N ASP A 61 -0.22 8.95 6.62
CA ASP A 61 0.82 8.10 7.19
C ASP A 61 2.22 8.76 7.16
N ASN A 62 2.35 9.89 6.45
CA ASN A 62 3.59 10.65 6.38
C ASN A 62 3.70 11.66 7.52
N SER A 63 4.71 11.54 8.39
CA SER A 63 5.01 12.46 9.48
C SER A 63 5.78 13.71 9.03
N ASN A 64 6.62 13.61 7.98
CA ASN A 64 7.48 14.69 7.51
C ASN A 64 6.81 15.57 6.44
N LYS A 65 5.89 16.43 6.89
CA LYS A 65 5.13 17.33 5.99
C LYS A 65 6.00 18.36 5.28
N GLU A 66 7.06 18.83 5.94
CA GLU A 66 7.98 19.82 5.38
C GLU A 66 8.82 19.21 4.25
N GLY A 67 9.45 18.06 4.50
CA GLY A 67 10.19 17.32 3.48
C GLY A 67 9.31 17.00 2.27
N LEU A 68 8.09 16.49 2.49
CA LEU A 68 7.14 16.25 1.41
C LEU A 68 6.81 17.52 0.60
N ALA A 69 6.69 18.68 1.26
CA ALA A 69 6.41 19.94 0.59
C ALA A 69 7.58 20.42 -0.25
N ILE A 70 8.83 20.25 0.23
CA ILE A 70 10.06 20.55 -0.51
C ILE A 70 10.16 19.63 -1.73
N THR A 71 10.06 18.32 -1.53
CA THR A 71 10.09 17.33 -2.62
C THR A 71 9.03 17.63 -3.69
N ARG A 72 7.82 18.08 -3.31
CA ARG A 72 6.78 18.50 -4.29
C ARG A 72 7.11 19.78 -5.04
N LYS A 73 7.89 20.70 -4.47
CA LYS A 73 8.38 21.88 -5.21
C LYS A 73 9.35 21.46 -6.31
N GLU A 74 10.19 20.47 -6.03
CA GLU A 74 11.21 19.99 -6.97
C GLU A 74 10.67 19.02 -8.02
N ARG A 75 9.88 18.03 -7.58
CA ARG A 75 9.35 16.93 -8.40
C ARG A 75 7.98 17.24 -9.01
N GLY A 76 7.36 18.33 -8.58
CA GLY A 76 6.04 18.76 -9.02
C GLY A 76 4.92 18.35 -8.05
N LYS A 77 3.83 19.14 -8.09
CA LYS A 77 2.68 19.01 -7.17
C LYS A 77 1.98 17.65 -7.23
N GLY A 78 2.15 16.91 -8.33
CA GLY A 78 1.59 15.57 -8.51
C GLY A 78 2.34 14.44 -7.79
N TYR A 79 3.50 14.72 -7.19
CA TYR A 79 4.26 13.72 -6.44
C TYR A 79 3.48 13.16 -5.25
N HIS A 80 3.42 11.83 -5.18
CA HIS A 80 2.84 11.08 -4.07
C HIS A 80 3.91 10.17 -3.44
N PRO A 81 4.14 10.25 -2.12
CA PRO A 81 5.28 9.58 -1.48
C PRO A 81 5.16 8.05 -1.46
N TYR A 82 3.94 7.53 -1.58
CA TYR A 82 3.67 6.09 -1.45
C TYR A 82 3.28 5.42 -2.76
N TYR A 83 3.54 6.10 -3.89
CA TYR A 83 3.21 5.58 -5.21
C TYR A 83 4.20 6.09 -6.26
N ALA A 84 4.95 5.18 -6.86
CA ALA A 84 5.88 5.46 -7.94
C ALA A 84 5.51 4.65 -9.18
N VAL A 85 5.70 5.26 -10.36
CA VAL A 85 5.43 4.64 -11.67
C VAL A 85 6.64 4.90 -12.57
N GLY A 86 7.09 3.89 -13.31
CA GLY A 86 8.26 3.98 -14.18
C GLY A 86 8.58 2.65 -14.85
N ASP A 87 9.70 2.56 -15.57
CA ASP A 87 10.24 1.30 -16.12
C ASP A 87 11.41 0.87 -15.23
N PHE A 88 11.11 0.42 -14.02
CA PHE A 88 12.10 0.12 -12.97
C PHE A 88 12.98 -1.08 -13.31
N ASN A 89 12.50 -1.89 -14.25
CA ASN A 89 13.05 -3.18 -14.59
C ASN A 89 13.70 -3.20 -15.98
N GLY A 90 13.60 -2.09 -16.72
CA GLY A 90 14.28 -1.82 -18.00
C GLY A 90 13.69 -2.56 -19.20
N ASP A 91 12.48 -3.12 -19.10
CA ASP A 91 11.86 -3.89 -20.18
C ASP A 91 10.94 -3.04 -21.08
N ARG A 92 10.96 -1.71 -20.89
CA ARG A 92 10.14 -0.70 -21.60
C ARG A 92 8.65 -0.83 -21.36
N LYS A 93 8.25 -1.56 -20.31
CA LYS A 93 6.87 -1.60 -19.85
C LYS A 93 6.74 -0.81 -18.58
N GLN A 94 5.55 -0.27 -18.37
CA GLN A 94 5.28 0.50 -17.17
C GLN A 94 5.12 -0.45 -15.98
N ASP A 95 5.96 -0.25 -14.99
CA ASP A 95 5.95 -0.83 -13.66
C ASP A 95 5.34 0.18 -12.67
N PHE A 96 4.98 -0.31 -11.48
CA PHE A 96 4.64 0.57 -10.36
C PHE A 96 5.04 -0.02 -9.02
N ALA A 97 5.29 0.86 -8.05
CA ALA A 97 5.61 0.51 -6.68
C ALA A 97 4.68 1.27 -5.74
N ILE A 98 4.28 0.62 -4.65
CA ILE A 98 3.43 1.21 -3.62
C ILE A 98 3.99 0.93 -2.23
N ALA A 99 3.72 1.84 -1.31
CA ALA A 99 3.85 1.57 0.12
C ALA A 99 2.48 1.16 0.69
N LEU A 100 2.52 0.23 1.64
CA LEU A 100 1.37 -0.33 2.35
C LEU A 100 1.60 -0.18 3.84
N ILE A 101 0.53 -0.24 4.63
CA ILE A 101 0.56 -0.28 6.09
C ILE A 101 0.01 -1.63 6.55
N ASN A 102 0.80 -2.36 7.34
CA ASN A 102 0.31 -3.49 8.12
C ASN A 102 -0.36 -2.98 9.40
N GLU A 103 -1.68 -3.09 9.44
CA GLU A 103 -2.51 -2.56 10.53
C GLU A 103 -2.33 -3.32 11.85
N ARG A 104 -1.66 -4.48 11.84
CA ARG A 104 -1.35 -5.26 13.04
C ARG A 104 0.02 -4.93 13.63
N LYS A 105 0.87 -4.18 12.94
CA LYS A 105 2.21 -3.82 13.41
C LYS A 105 2.22 -2.42 14.01
N ARG A 106 2.90 -2.26 15.15
CA ARG A 106 3.09 -0.95 15.81
C ARG A 106 4.39 -0.26 15.43
N LYS A 107 5.46 -1.03 15.21
CA LYS A 107 6.77 -0.53 14.80
C LYS A 107 7.01 -0.90 13.34
N ALA A 108 7.57 0.03 12.56
CA ALA A 108 7.86 -0.14 11.14
C ALA A 108 6.69 -0.82 10.39
N PRO A 109 5.47 -0.22 10.42
CA PRO A 109 4.30 -0.86 9.87
C PRO A 109 4.31 -0.85 8.34
N PHE A 110 5.27 -0.19 7.69
CA PHE A 110 5.30 -0.08 6.25
C PHE A 110 5.73 -1.39 5.60
N ALA A 111 5.16 -1.63 4.43
CA ALA A 111 5.59 -2.63 3.48
C ALA A 111 5.73 -2.00 2.10
N ILE A 112 6.62 -2.54 1.27
CA ILE A 112 6.81 -2.10 -0.11
C ILE A 112 6.41 -3.25 -1.03
N ALA A 113 5.60 -2.94 -2.04
CA ALA A 113 5.24 -3.87 -3.11
C ALA A 113 5.62 -3.28 -4.47
N ILE A 114 6.26 -4.08 -5.33
CA ILE A 114 6.66 -3.69 -6.69
C ILE A 114 5.97 -4.62 -7.68
N PHE A 115 5.29 -4.04 -8.67
CA PHE A 115 4.60 -4.75 -9.74
C PHE A 115 5.26 -4.43 -11.07
N ASN A 116 5.72 -5.46 -11.78
CA ASN A 116 6.33 -5.28 -13.09
C ASN A 116 5.28 -5.39 -14.20
N GLY A 117 5.42 -4.55 -15.21
CA GLY A 117 4.62 -4.58 -16.42
C GLY A 117 4.86 -5.86 -17.25
N PRO A 118 3.91 -6.21 -18.14
CA PRO A 118 2.62 -5.54 -18.34
C PRO A 118 1.68 -5.82 -17.16
N ILE A 119 0.94 -4.79 -16.75
CA ILE A 119 -0.03 -4.91 -15.65
C ILE A 119 -1.31 -5.56 -16.18
N SER A 120 -1.86 -6.47 -15.38
CA SER A 120 -3.13 -7.13 -15.64
C SER A 120 -3.86 -7.33 -14.32
N LYS A 121 -5.16 -7.56 -14.37
CA LYS A 121 -6.02 -7.78 -13.20
C LYS A 121 -5.48 -8.82 -12.19
N ASN A 122 -4.74 -9.82 -12.65
CA ASN A 122 -4.20 -10.90 -11.83
C ASN A 122 -2.69 -10.74 -11.52
N SER A 123 -2.10 -9.60 -11.86
CA SER A 123 -0.68 -9.35 -11.60
C SER A 123 -0.40 -9.43 -10.10
N LEU A 124 0.65 -10.17 -9.77
CA LEU A 124 1.19 -10.26 -8.41
C LEU A 124 2.40 -9.35 -8.28
N PRO A 125 2.73 -8.89 -7.06
CA PRO A 125 3.97 -8.17 -6.86
C PRO A 125 5.17 -9.06 -7.21
N ALA A 126 6.07 -8.52 -8.01
CA ALA A 126 7.40 -9.09 -8.27
C ALA A 126 8.32 -8.99 -7.04
N TYR A 127 8.00 -8.08 -6.12
CA TYR A 127 8.65 -7.93 -4.82
C TYR A 127 7.62 -7.50 -3.78
N PHE A 128 7.67 -8.10 -2.59
CA PHE A 128 6.90 -7.67 -1.44
C PHE A 128 7.70 -7.93 -0.16
N GLU A 129 7.86 -6.90 0.66
CA GLU A 129 8.50 -7.03 1.96
C GLU A 129 7.91 -6.05 2.98
N GLU A 130 7.74 -6.50 4.21
CA GLU A 130 7.30 -5.69 5.35
C GLU A 130 8.46 -5.29 6.25
N GLY A 131 8.25 -4.33 7.14
CA GLY A 131 9.26 -3.93 8.15
C GLY A 131 10.05 -2.70 7.73
N TRP A 132 9.50 -1.93 6.79
CA TRP A 132 10.05 -0.64 6.38
C TRP A 132 9.53 0.47 7.31
N ASP A 133 10.27 1.57 7.35
CA ASP A 133 9.77 2.86 7.84
C ASP A 133 9.85 3.87 6.71
N LEU A 134 8.69 4.36 6.26
CA LEU A 134 8.57 5.42 5.27
C LEU A 134 7.72 6.57 5.83
N SER A 135 7.64 6.68 7.16
CA SER A 135 6.84 7.73 7.79
C SER A 135 7.36 9.12 7.46
N ASP A 136 8.67 9.32 7.34
CA ASP A 136 9.30 10.60 7.04
C ASP A 136 9.86 10.71 5.62
N GLY A 137 9.50 9.75 4.77
CA GLY A 137 10.09 9.57 3.45
C GLY A 137 9.09 9.15 2.37
N GLY A 138 9.62 8.59 1.29
CA GLY A 138 8.82 8.17 0.16
C GLY A 138 9.55 7.29 -0.84
N LEU A 139 8.79 6.90 -1.86
CA LEU A 139 9.24 6.15 -3.03
C LEU A 139 9.53 7.13 -4.16
N MET A 140 10.58 6.81 -4.92
CA MET A 140 10.90 7.41 -6.20
C MET A 140 11.38 6.31 -7.11
N GLY A 141 11.14 6.40 -8.41
CA GLY A 141 11.71 5.40 -9.30
C GLY A 141 11.94 5.95 -10.70
N ASP A 142 12.92 5.35 -11.35
CA ASP A 142 13.30 5.62 -12.73
C ASP A 142 13.84 4.34 -13.36
N LYS A 143 14.54 4.45 -14.50
CA LYS A 143 15.09 3.28 -15.22
C LYS A 143 16.18 2.54 -14.46
N THR A 144 16.70 3.10 -13.38
CA THR A 144 17.78 2.52 -12.57
C THR A 144 17.26 1.73 -11.38
N GLY A 145 15.95 1.78 -11.11
CA GLY A 145 15.28 1.08 -10.03
C GLY A 145 14.29 1.97 -9.28
N ILE A 146 13.94 1.52 -8.08
CA ILE A 146 13.11 2.29 -7.15
C ILE A 146 13.97 2.65 -5.95
N MET A 147 14.03 3.93 -5.62
CA MET A 147 14.61 4.44 -4.38
C MET A 147 13.50 4.57 -3.33
N ALA A 148 13.79 4.15 -2.11
CA ALA A 148 12.96 4.41 -0.94
C ALA A 148 13.84 4.99 0.17
N GLY A 149 13.42 6.09 0.76
CA GLY A 149 14.22 6.75 1.78
C GLY A 149 13.59 7.99 2.36
N VAL A 150 14.27 8.56 3.35
CA VAL A 150 13.87 9.76 4.07
C VAL A 150 13.98 10.98 3.15
N PHE A 151 13.05 11.93 3.24
CA PHE A 151 13.18 13.17 2.46
C PHE A 151 14.41 13.97 2.88
N GLU A 152 15.05 14.63 1.93
CA GLU A 152 16.21 15.50 2.17
C GLU A 152 17.36 14.80 2.93
N SER A 153 17.53 13.50 2.69
CA SER A 153 18.53 12.65 3.35
C SER A 153 19.19 11.70 2.36
N ASP A 154 20.41 11.29 2.70
CA ASP A 154 21.13 10.21 2.01
C ASP A 154 20.77 8.81 2.57
N ASP A 155 19.93 8.76 3.61
CA ASP A 155 19.39 7.51 4.17
C ASP A 155 18.30 6.94 3.27
N CYS A 156 18.73 6.07 2.36
CA CYS A 156 17.85 5.41 1.44
C CYS A 156 18.41 4.08 0.95
N VAL A 157 17.51 3.28 0.41
CA VAL A 157 17.80 2.06 -0.32
C VAL A 157 17.33 2.15 -1.76
N ILE A 158 17.95 1.37 -2.63
CA ILE A 158 17.53 1.18 -4.01
C ILE A 158 17.19 -0.29 -4.29
N PHE A 159 15.98 -0.50 -4.81
CA PHE A 159 15.48 -1.76 -5.31
C PHE A 159 15.85 -1.85 -6.79
N ARG A 160 16.78 -2.75 -7.12
CA ARG A 160 17.18 -3.03 -8.51
C ARG A 160 16.83 -4.45 -8.89
N LYS A 161 16.28 -4.63 -10.09
CA LYS A 161 16.07 -5.97 -10.63
C LYS A 161 17.42 -6.62 -10.95
N SER A 162 17.66 -7.78 -10.35
CA SER A 162 18.79 -8.66 -10.64
C SER A 162 18.24 -10.04 -11.01
N GLY A 163 18.31 -10.37 -12.30
CA GLY A 163 17.68 -11.58 -12.85
C GLY A 163 16.17 -11.59 -12.63
N LYS A 164 15.69 -12.55 -11.83
CA LYS A 164 14.25 -12.75 -11.53
C LYS A 164 13.78 -12.07 -10.24
N LYS A 165 14.67 -11.41 -9.50
CA LYS A 165 14.36 -10.83 -8.18
C LYS A 165 14.73 -9.35 -8.14
N TYR A 166 14.18 -8.64 -7.17
CA TYR A 166 14.73 -7.36 -6.73
C TYR A 166 15.78 -7.61 -5.65
N VAL A 167 16.88 -6.87 -5.74
CA VAL A 167 17.91 -6.78 -4.70
C VAL A 167 17.82 -5.39 -4.11
N VAL A 168 17.92 -5.32 -2.79
CA VAL A 168 17.97 -4.07 -2.03
C VAL A 168 19.43 -3.76 -1.73
N LYS A 169 19.84 -2.53 -1.97
CA LYS A 169 21.15 -2.00 -1.60
C LYS A 169 20.99 -0.62 -0.99
N ASP A 170 21.94 -0.19 -0.16
CA ASP A 170 22.04 1.21 0.23
C ASP A 170 22.32 2.06 -1.02
N CYS A 171 21.69 3.23 -1.11
CA CYS A 171 21.83 4.09 -2.29
C CYS A 171 23.26 4.58 -2.51
N LEU A 172 24.04 4.68 -1.43
CA LEU A 172 25.42 5.15 -1.44
C LEU A 172 26.42 4.04 -1.81
N GLU A 173 25.99 2.79 -1.80
CA GLU A 173 26.80 1.64 -2.20
C GLU A 173 26.59 1.38 -3.71
N GLY A 174 27.54 1.88 -4.51
CA GLY A 174 27.60 1.69 -5.97
C GLY A 174 27.52 0.22 -6.40
#